data_AF-A0A2N6BLQ2-F1
#
_entry.id   AF-A0A2N6BLQ2-F1
#
_cell.length_a   1.000
_cell.length_b   1.000
_cell.length_c   1.000
_cell.angle_alpha   90.00
_cell.angle_beta   90.00
_cell.angle_gamma   90.00
#
_symmetry.space_group_name_H-M   'P 1'
#
loop_
_entity.id
_entity.type
_entity.pdbx_description
1 polymer ?
#
loop_
_entity_poly.entity_id
_entity_poly.type
_entity_poly.pdbx_seq_one_letter_code
_entity_poly.pdbx_strand_id
1 'polypeptide(L)'
;MQQLPSKLKEKLPEGMTASDLKAAIAAYHPALESLFGKDMGLVFMFTESRILMATLMRLMKKGIAALPMHDGIMVPISSKKEGMEAMSQAAIEIISKVLHSTEKTVWKPEY
;
A
#
# COMPACT_ATOMS: atom_id res chain seq x y z
N MET A 1 -1.00 22.41 -0.56
CA MET A 1 -0.09 21.83 -1.57
C MET A 1 1.17 21.36 -0.85
N GLN A 2 1.41 20.04 -0.77
CA GLN A 2 2.70 19.52 -0.30
C GLN A 2 3.75 19.72 -1.39
N GLN A 3 4.92 20.24 -1.03
CA GLN A 3 6.04 20.39 -1.96
C GLN A 3 6.67 19.02 -2.24
N LEU A 4 7.20 18.83 -3.47
CA LEU A 4 8.03 17.67 -3.76
C LEU A 4 9.23 17.62 -2.79
N PRO A 5 9.57 16.44 -2.24
CA PRO A 5 10.78 16.23 -1.45
C PRO A 5 12.03 16.72 -2.19
N SER A 6 12.97 17.36 -1.48
CA SER A 6 14.17 17.97 -2.08
C SER A 6 14.96 17.00 -2.95
N LYS A 7 15.12 15.75 -2.49
CA LYS A 7 15.79 14.66 -3.21
C LYS A 7 15.15 14.31 -4.57
N LEU A 8 13.85 14.57 -4.72
CA LEU A 8 13.16 14.37 -6.00
C LEU A 8 13.30 15.58 -6.89
N LYS A 9 13.26 16.80 -6.33
CA LYS A 9 13.50 18.04 -7.10
C LYS A 9 14.87 18.02 -7.80
N GLU A 10 15.91 17.53 -7.13
CA GLU A 10 17.26 17.38 -7.70
C GLU A 10 17.35 16.44 -8.92
N LYS A 11 16.37 15.53 -9.08
CA LYS A 11 16.31 14.59 -10.21
C LYS A 11 15.45 15.08 -11.36
N LEU A 12 14.74 16.19 -11.18
CA LEU A 12 13.90 16.77 -12.23
C LEU A 12 14.75 17.72 -13.09
N PRO A 13 14.48 17.79 -14.40
CA PRO A 13 15.06 18.82 -15.25
C PRO A 13 14.85 20.23 -14.67
N GLU A 14 15.86 21.09 -14.79
CA GLU A 14 15.75 22.48 -14.36
C GLU A 14 14.55 23.17 -15.04
N GLY A 15 13.80 23.95 -14.26
CA GLY A 15 12.61 24.67 -14.76
C GLY A 15 11.37 23.81 -14.97
N MET A 16 11.42 22.49 -14.74
CA MET A 16 10.25 21.61 -14.89
C MET A 16 9.14 21.99 -13.91
N THR A 17 7.93 22.24 -14.44
CA THR A 17 6.76 22.53 -13.62
C THR A 17 6.03 21.25 -13.19
N ALA A 18 5.11 21.37 -12.22
CA ALA A 18 4.23 20.27 -11.85
C ALA A 18 3.33 19.80 -13.01
N SER A 19 2.98 20.70 -13.93
CA SER A 19 2.20 20.36 -15.13
C SER A 19 3.03 19.54 -16.10
N ASP A 20 4.29 19.92 -16.32
CA ASP A 20 5.22 19.19 -17.19
C ASP A 20 5.48 17.79 -16.65
N LEU A 21 5.68 17.67 -15.33
CA LEU A 21 5.83 16.37 -14.67
C LEU A 21 4.57 15.52 -14.83
N LYS A 22 3.38 16.10 -14.63
CA LYS A 22 2.12 15.38 -14.83
C LYS A 22 1.97 14.88 -16.27
N ALA A 23 2.31 15.72 -17.26
CA ALA A 23 2.27 15.34 -18.68
C ALA A 23 3.29 14.24 -19.01
N ALA A 24 4.51 14.31 -18.47
CA ALA A 24 5.52 13.28 -18.63
C ALA A 24 5.08 11.93 -18.04
N ILE A 25 4.47 11.94 -16.84
CA ILE A 25 3.92 10.73 -16.23
C ILE A 25 2.75 10.19 -17.06
N ALA A 26 1.86 11.05 -17.58
CA ALA A 26 0.77 10.62 -18.45
C ALA A 26 1.27 9.96 -19.74
N ALA A 27 2.30 10.54 -20.37
CA ALA A 27 2.90 10.00 -21.60
C ALA A 27 3.56 8.63 -21.36
N TYR A 28 4.24 8.46 -20.22
CA TYR A 28 4.91 7.20 -19.88
C TYR A 28 3.93 6.15 -19.32
N HIS A 29 2.86 6.59 -18.65
CA HIS A 29 1.82 5.75 -18.05
C HIS A 29 0.42 6.22 -18.44
N PRO A 30 -0.03 5.98 -19.69
CA PRO A 30 -1.32 6.47 -20.18
C PRO A 30 -2.52 6.04 -19.32
N ALA A 31 -2.45 4.87 -18.70
CA ALA A 31 -3.49 4.36 -17.80
C ALA A 31 -3.74 5.26 -16.57
N LEU A 32 -2.77 6.07 -16.15
CA LEU A 32 -2.88 6.96 -14.99
C LEU A 32 -3.45 8.34 -15.33
N GLU A 33 -3.45 8.75 -16.61
CA GLU A 33 -3.87 10.09 -17.03
C GLU A 33 -5.29 10.41 -16.55
N SER A 34 -6.20 9.47 -16.79
CA SER A 34 -7.61 9.59 -16.42
C SER A 34 -7.86 9.62 -14.91
N LEU A 35 -6.85 9.33 -14.08
CA LEU A 35 -6.95 9.24 -12.62
C LEU A 35 -6.49 10.53 -11.92
N PHE A 36 -5.77 11.41 -12.61
CA PHE A 36 -5.24 12.62 -12.00
C PHE A 36 -6.34 13.61 -11.57
N GLY A 37 -6.21 14.15 -10.36
CA GLY A 37 -7.14 15.15 -9.83
C GLY A 37 -8.52 14.59 -9.42
N LYS A 38 -8.66 13.26 -9.32
CA LYS A 38 -9.91 12.58 -8.94
C LYS A 38 -9.88 11.99 -7.52
N ASP A 39 -8.97 12.46 -6.67
CA ASP A 39 -8.79 11.97 -5.30
C ASP A 39 -8.69 10.43 -5.18
N MET A 40 -8.14 9.78 -6.21
CA MET A 40 -7.98 8.32 -6.24
C MET A 40 -7.15 7.80 -5.07
N GLY A 41 -6.29 8.63 -4.47
CA GLY A 41 -5.59 8.30 -3.23
C GLY A 41 -6.53 7.93 -2.08
N LEU A 42 -7.64 8.65 -1.91
CA LEU A 42 -8.64 8.33 -0.88
C LEU A 42 -9.37 7.03 -1.20
N VAL A 43 -9.67 6.79 -2.49
CA VAL A 43 -10.26 5.53 -2.96
C VAL A 43 -9.34 4.35 -2.70
N PHE A 44 -8.04 4.51 -2.94
CA PHE A 44 -7.03 3.48 -2.67
C PHE A 44 -6.88 3.22 -1.18
N MET A 45 -6.78 4.27 -0.34
CA MET A 45 -6.74 4.13 1.12
C MET A 45 -7.96 3.41 1.68
N PHE A 46 -9.16 3.71 1.16
CA PHE A 46 -10.38 3.00 1.54
C PHE A 46 -10.36 1.54 1.08
N THR A 47 -9.84 1.26 -0.11
CA THR A 47 -9.70 -0.11 -0.62
C THR A 47 -8.71 -0.92 0.22
N GLU A 48 -7.57 -0.32 0.58
CA GLU A 48 -6.57 -0.90 1.48
C GLU A 48 -7.15 -1.21 2.86
N SER A 49 -7.93 -0.28 3.44
CA SER A 49 -8.55 -0.51 4.75
C SER A 49 -9.56 -1.66 4.73
N ARG A 50 -10.32 -1.83 3.63
CA ARG A 50 -11.20 -2.99 3.45
C ARG A 50 -10.42 -4.31 3.43
N ILE A 51 -9.28 -4.35 2.72
CA ILE A 51 -8.41 -5.54 2.68
C ILE A 51 -7.88 -5.85 4.07
N LEU A 52 -7.42 -4.82 4.78
CA LEU A 52 -6.91 -4.96 6.14
C LEU A 52 -7.99 -5.51 7.09
N MET A 53 -9.20 -4.97 7.05
CA MET A 53 -10.31 -5.46 7.89
C MET A 53 -10.70 -6.90 7.58
N ALA A 54 -10.84 -7.25 6.29
CA ALA A 54 -11.15 -8.62 5.89
C ALA A 54 -10.05 -9.60 6.36
N THR A 55 -8.79 -9.18 6.30
CA THR A 55 -7.64 -9.95 6.81
C THR A 55 -7.75 -10.18 8.32
N LEU A 56 -7.99 -9.13 9.10
CA LEU A 56 -8.13 -9.23 10.56
C LEU A 56 -9.30 -10.15 10.95
N MET A 57 -10.45 -10.03 10.28
CA MET A 57 -11.61 -10.88 10.54
C MET A 57 -11.31 -12.36 10.27
N ARG A 58 -10.54 -12.67 9.22
CA ARG A 58 -10.10 -14.04 8.90
C ARG A 58 -9.19 -14.61 9.98
N LEU A 59 -8.24 -13.83 10.47
CA LEU A 59 -7.31 -14.24 11.54
C LEU A 59 -8.03 -14.38 12.89
N MET A 60 -8.94 -13.46 13.21
CA MET A 60 -9.77 -13.52 14.40
C MET A 60 -10.62 -14.80 14.43
N LYS A 61 -11.21 -15.21 13.30
CA LYS A 61 -11.95 -16.49 13.18
C LYS A 61 -11.08 -17.72 13.42
N LYS A 62 -9.77 -17.62 13.18
CA LYS A 62 -8.78 -18.68 13.46
C LYS A 62 -8.20 -18.60 14.88
N GLY A 63 -8.63 -17.64 15.70
CA GLY A 63 -8.06 -17.40 17.04
C GLY A 63 -6.65 -16.83 17.02
N ILE A 64 -6.21 -16.24 15.90
CA ILE A 64 -4.88 -15.67 15.74
C ILE A 64 -4.96 -14.17 16.02
N ALA A 65 -4.22 -13.71 17.04
CA ALA A 65 -4.06 -12.30 17.34
C ALA A 65 -3.27 -11.60 16.22
N ALA A 66 -3.78 -10.46 15.74
CA ALA A 66 -3.14 -9.66 14.70
C ALA A 66 -3.33 -8.17 14.99
N LEU A 67 -2.27 -7.38 14.80
CA LEU A 67 -2.31 -5.92 14.91
C LEU A 67 -2.27 -5.30 13.50
N PRO A 68 -3.23 -4.45 13.11
CA PRO A 68 -3.17 -3.74 11.84
C PRO A 68 -2.03 -2.72 11.81
N MET A 69 -1.27 -2.73 10.71
CA MET A 69 -0.33 -1.68 10.29
C MET A 69 -0.90 -1.09 8.99
N HIS A 70 -0.62 0.18 8.67
CA HIS A 70 -1.25 0.89 7.53
C HIS A 70 -1.40 0.02 6.26
N ASP A 71 -0.32 -0.63 5.83
CA ASP A 71 -0.23 -1.48 4.63
C ASP A 71 0.01 -2.97 4.95
N GLY A 72 -0.21 -3.40 6.20
CA GLY A 72 0.14 -4.75 6.62
C GLY A 72 -0.42 -5.17 7.98
N ILE A 73 0.04 -6.31 8.47
CA ILE A 73 -0.36 -6.85 9.77
C ILE A 73 0.86 -7.35 10.54
N MET A 74 0.81 -7.24 11.86
CA MET A 74 1.75 -7.90 12.75
C MET A 74 1.06 -9.11 13.38
N VAL A 75 1.69 -10.27 13.29
CA VAL A 75 1.20 -11.54 13.84
C VAL A 75 2.33 -12.26 14.58
N PRO A 76 2.03 -13.23 15.46
CA PRO A 76 3.04 -14.14 15.99
C PRO A 76 3.84 -14.80 14.86
N ILE A 77 5.14 -15.00 15.07
CA ILE A 77 6.02 -15.64 14.06
C ILE A 77 5.48 -17.02 13.65
N SER A 78 4.92 -17.76 14.62
CA SER A 78 4.29 -19.06 14.39
C SER A 78 3.06 -19.02 13.47
N SER A 79 2.44 -17.86 13.31
CA SER A 79 1.25 -17.64 12.47
C SER A 79 1.56 -16.84 11.20
N LYS A 80 2.83 -16.72 10.83
CA LYS A 80 3.27 -15.96 9.65
C LYS A 80 2.57 -16.42 8.37
N LYS A 81 2.54 -17.73 8.14
CA LYS A 81 1.95 -18.32 6.93
C LYS A 81 0.46 -17.98 6.84
N GLU A 82 -0.25 -18.14 7.95
CA GLU A 82 -1.67 -17.83 8.07
C GLU A 82 -1.94 -16.33 7.85
N GLY A 83 -1.07 -15.46 8.34
CA GLY A 83 -1.13 -14.01 8.10
C GLY A 83 -1.00 -13.66 6.62
N MET A 84 0.04 -14.19 5.95
CA MET A 84 0.26 -13.98 4.51
C MET A 84 -0.90 -14.53 3.67
N GLU A 85 -1.39 -15.72 3.99
CA GLU A 85 -2.54 -16.34 3.31
C GLU A 85 -3.81 -15.53 3.51
N ALA A 86 -4.08 -15.05 4.73
CA ALA A 86 -5.27 -14.23 5.02
C ALA A 86 -5.26 -12.92 4.22
N MET A 87 -4.10 -12.25 4.14
CA MET A 87 -3.95 -11.00 3.39
C MET A 87 -4.09 -11.23 1.88
N SER A 88 -3.50 -12.30 1.36
CA SER A 88 -3.65 -12.69 -0.06
C SER A 88 -5.11 -13.00 -0.41
N GLN A 89 -5.81 -13.77 0.43
CA GLN A 89 -7.23 -14.08 0.22
C GLN A 89 -8.11 -12.84 0.25
N ALA A 90 -7.89 -11.93 1.22
CA ALA A 90 -8.63 -10.67 1.30
C ALA A 90 -8.40 -9.78 0.07
N ALA A 91 -7.17 -9.72 -0.44
CA ALA A 91 -6.85 -8.98 -1.66
C ALA A 91 -7.56 -9.55 -2.89
N ILE A 92 -7.54 -10.88 -3.07
CA ILE A 92 -8.25 -11.55 -4.16
C ILE A 92 -9.76 -11.24 -4.06
N GLU A 93 -10.33 -11.30 -2.86
CA GLU A 93 -11.76 -11.01 -2.65
C GLU A 93 -12.14 -9.58 -3.03
N ILE A 94 -11.33 -8.58 -2.65
CA ILE A 94 -11.72 -7.17 -2.74
C ILE A 94 -11.31 -6.53 -4.07
N ILE A 95 -10.14 -6.90 -4.61
CA ILE A 95 -9.59 -6.30 -5.83
C ILE A 95 -9.29 -7.32 -6.94
N SER A 96 -9.66 -8.60 -6.75
CA SER A 96 -9.41 -9.67 -7.73
C SER A 96 -7.95 -9.82 -8.15
N LYS A 97 -7.03 -9.45 -7.25
CA LYS A 97 -5.58 -9.55 -7.48
C LYS A 97 -4.88 -10.12 -6.26
N VAL A 98 -3.84 -10.89 -6.53
CA VAL A 98 -2.87 -11.30 -5.51
C VAL A 98 -1.96 -10.11 -5.24
N LEU A 99 -1.90 -9.68 -3.98
CA LEU A 99 -0.88 -8.73 -3.53
C LEU A 99 0.35 -9.51 -3.06
N HIS A 100 1.53 -9.09 -3.53
CA HIS A 100 2.79 -9.65 -3.05
C HIS A 100 3.10 -9.08 -1.66
N SER A 101 2.88 -9.86 -0.61
CA SER A 101 3.24 -9.49 0.76
C SER A 101 4.69 -9.87 1.06
N THR A 102 5.45 -8.95 1.64
CA THR A 102 6.80 -9.21 2.14
C THR A 102 6.82 -9.25 3.67
N GLU A 103 7.71 -10.07 4.22
CA GLU A 103 7.99 -10.07 5.66
C GLU A 103 8.87 -8.87 6.00
N LYS A 104 8.44 -8.05 6.96
CA LYS A 104 9.27 -7.01 7.57
C LYS A 104 9.57 -7.43 9.00
N THR A 105 10.83 -7.69 9.29
CA THR A 105 11.27 -7.95 10.67
C THR A 105 11.13 -6.67 11.48
N VAL A 106 10.41 -6.74 12.59
CA VAL A 106 10.35 -5.62 13.54
C VAL A 106 11.71 -5.52 14.23
N TRP A 107 12.29 -4.32 14.23
CA TRP A 107 13.53 -4.05 14.94
C TRP A 107 13.38 -4.42 16.42
N LYS A 108 14.35 -5.16 16.96
CA LYS A 108 14.44 -5.47 18.39
C LYS A 108 15.49 -4.55 19.01
N PRO A 109 15.15 -3.74 20.02
CA PRO A 109 16.15 -3.05 20.81
C PRO A 109 17.07 -4.07 21.49
N GLU A 110 18.38 -3.81 21.46
CA GLU A 110 19.33 -4.43 22.37
C GLU A 110 19.14 -3.76 23.74
N TYR A 111 18.78 -4.56 24.75
CA TYR A 111 18.70 -4.14 26.15
C TYR A 111 19.93 -4.65 26.90
#